data_AF-A0A8T0C5D4-F1
#
_entry.id   AF-A0A8T0C5D4-F1
#
_cell.length_a   1.000
_cell.length_b   1.000
_cell.length_c   1.000
_cell.angle_alpha   90.00
_cell.angle_beta   90.00
_cell.angle_gamma   90.00
#
_symmetry.space_group_name_H-M   'P 1'
#
loop_
_entity.id
_entity.type
_entity.pdbx_description
1 polymer ?
#
loop_
_entity_poly.entity_id
_entity_poly.type
_entity_poly.pdbx_seq_one_letter_code
_entity_poly.pdbx_strand_id
1 'polypeptide(L)'
;MKNKLNALLKVSSFIVCSSAATAYAQDSSTMSCYWQVEKQNEVGTWENQVCENPVDANLPDVLVANRVNIPSYGICSINWLDGYRTELKGTVKVQGNKANCGGHAVSFEPAPDTRIVDGLEEKRLDCRWINESGNAHKLMCDDIEGRTLNMPIATKNQAAGSSACIMGFNDFTLNYFAGGVAVVDDKPTQNACDVGPVYFRAYPAKRMVDGFEETLLQCTWRDADAGARIKSCSNVGASNKEVTVAIEVNGKQHSLIDAVNNQLSDGEIVEDNTLNPIYPALYFRKY
;
A
#
# COMPACT_ATOMS: atom_id res chain seq x y z
N MET A 1 -17.00 -54.03 -31.53
CA MET A 1 -15.79 -53.61 -30.78
C MET A 1 -16.22 -52.53 -29.80
N LYS A 2 -16.49 -52.93 -28.55
CA LYS A 2 -15.59 -52.70 -27.40
C LYS A 2 -15.38 -51.19 -27.18
N ASN A 3 -16.22 -50.53 -26.38
CA ASN A 3 -16.01 -50.39 -24.92
C ASN A 3 -14.55 -50.14 -24.51
N LYS A 4 -13.83 -49.24 -25.20
CA LYS A 4 -12.47 -48.82 -24.79
C LYS A 4 -12.14 -47.35 -25.08
N LEU A 5 -13.10 -46.43 -24.98
CA LEU A 5 -12.80 -44.99 -24.95
C LEU A 5 -13.48 -44.22 -23.80
N ASN A 6 -14.00 -44.94 -22.79
CA ASN A 6 -14.56 -44.37 -21.55
C ASN A 6 -13.75 -44.77 -20.30
N ALA A 7 -12.50 -45.22 -20.48
CA ALA A 7 -11.65 -45.72 -19.40
C ALA A 7 -10.25 -45.06 -19.36
N LEU A 8 -10.14 -43.82 -19.83
CA LEU A 8 -8.91 -43.02 -19.77
C LEU A 8 -9.14 -41.62 -19.18
N LEU A 9 -10.30 -41.40 -18.55
CA LEU A 9 -10.73 -40.11 -18.00
C LEU A 9 -10.90 -40.11 -16.48
N LYS A 10 -10.41 -41.12 -15.77
CA LYS A 10 -10.40 -41.14 -14.31
C LYS A 10 -9.11 -41.76 -13.79
N VAL A 11 -8.54 -41.08 -12.80
CA VAL A 11 -7.33 -41.43 -12.03
C VAL A 11 -6.06 -41.04 -12.82
N SER A 12 -5.25 -40.04 -12.46
CA SER A 12 -4.90 -39.53 -11.13
C SER A 12 -4.02 -38.28 -11.28
N SER A 13 -4.44 -37.16 -10.71
CA SER A 13 -3.55 -36.14 -10.17
C SER A 13 -4.30 -35.35 -9.11
N PHE A 14 -4.37 -35.95 -7.92
CA PHE A 14 -4.38 -35.19 -6.68
C PHE A 14 -3.05 -34.42 -6.64
N ILE A 15 -3.09 -33.14 -6.97
CA ILE A 15 -2.15 -32.18 -6.41
C ILE A 15 -2.96 -31.31 -5.45
N VAL A 16 -2.74 -31.64 -4.19
CA VAL A 16 -3.07 -30.85 -3.02
C VAL A 16 -2.17 -29.61 -3.00
N CYS A 17 -2.72 -28.50 -2.47
CA CYS A 17 -2.08 -27.23 -2.16
C CYS A 17 -1.76 -26.30 -3.34
N SER A 18 -2.70 -25.39 -3.61
CA SER A 18 -2.36 -23.97 -3.73
C SER A 18 -3.53 -23.21 -3.11
N SER A 19 -3.25 -22.51 -2.01
CA SER A 19 -4.12 -21.54 -1.38
C SER A 19 -4.83 -20.70 -2.43
N ALA A 20 -6.16 -20.78 -2.43
CA ALA A 20 -6.99 -19.84 -3.14
C ALA A 20 -6.72 -18.45 -2.53
N ALA A 21 -5.82 -17.70 -3.16
CA ALA A 21 -5.90 -16.25 -3.09
C ALA A 21 -7.20 -15.88 -3.80
N THR A 22 -8.31 -15.84 -3.05
CA THR A 22 -9.46 -15.04 -3.45
C THR A 22 -9.05 -13.58 -3.29
N ALA A 23 -8.21 -13.10 -4.20
CA ALA A 23 -8.27 -11.71 -4.58
C ALA A 23 -9.63 -11.55 -5.24
N TYR A 24 -10.54 -10.79 -4.62
CA TYR A 24 -11.67 -10.27 -5.35
C TYR A 24 -11.07 -9.46 -6.50
N ALA A 25 -11.04 -10.01 -7.70
CA ALA A 25 -10.68 -9.27 -8.89
C ALA A 25 -11.69 -8.13 -9.00
N GLN A 26 -11.27 -6.91 -8.66
CA GLN A 26 -12.06 -5.74 -9.00
C GLN A 26 -11.90 -5.55 -10.50
N ASP A 27 -12.98 -5.79 -11.24
CA ASP A 27 -12.95 -5.76 -12.69
C ASP A 27 -12.57 -4.36 -13.19
N SER A 28 -11.62 -4.30 -14.12
CA SER A 28 -11.27 -3.06 -14.80
C SER A 28 -12.42 -2.59 -15.68
N SER A 29 -12.85 -1.35 -15.55
CA SER A 29 -13.92 -0.76 -16.37
C SER A 29 -13.35 0.13 -17.48
N THR A 30 -13.98 0.15 -18.66
CA THR A 30 -13.57 1.06 -19.74
C THR A 30 -13.95 2.48 -19.39
N MET A 31 -13.06 3.44 -19.64
CA MET A 31 -13.32 4.87 -19.43
C MET A 31 -13.85 5.51 -20.72
N SER A 32 -14.83 6.42 -20.57
CA SER A 32 -15.29 7.29 -21.65
C SER A 32 -14.31 8.45 -21.81
N CYS A 33 -13.67 8.57 -22.97
CA CYS A 33 -12.59 9.53 -23.19
C CYS A 33 -12.75 10.32 -24.47
N TYR A 34 -12.28 11.56 -24.47
CA TYR A 34 -12.33 12.46 -25.62
C TYR A 34 -11.09 13.37 -25.67
N TRP A 35 -10.79 13.87 -26.87
CA TRP A 35 -9.66 14.76 -27.12
C TRP A 35 -10.10 16.22 -27.05
N GLN A 36 -9.36 17.03 -26.30
CA GLN A 36 -9.52 18.47 -26.20
C GLN A 36 -8.29 19.17 -26.78
N VAL A 37 -8.48 20.16 -27.65
CA VAL A 37 -7.36 20.98 -28.15
C VAL A 37 -6.98 22.00 -27.08
N GLU A 38 -5.76 21.91 -26.57
CA GLU A 38 -5.21 22.89 -25.62
C GLU A 38 -4.67 24.11 -26.36
N LYS A 39 -3.94 23.88 -27.46
CA LYS A 39 -3.32 24.94 -28.25
C LYS A 39 -3.16 24.49 -29.70
N GLN A 40 -3.35 25.42 -30.62
CA GLN A 40 -3.05 25.21 -32.03
C GLN A 40 -2.41 26.46 -32.62
N ASN A 41 -1.38 26.28 -33.44
CA ASN A 41 -0.75 27.36 -34.20
C ASN A 41 -0.20 26.80 -35.53
N GLU A 42 0.56 27.64 -36.25
CA GLU A 42 1.16 27.28 -37.54
C GLU A 42 2.18 26.12 -37.44
N VAL A 43 2.73 25.88 -36.25
CA VAL A 43 3.73 24.83 -36.00
C VAL A 43 3.06 23.50 -35.71
N GLY A 44 1.93 23.47 -35.00
CA GLY A 44 1.27 22.22 -34.66
C GLY A 44 0.04 22.36 -33.76
N THR A 45 -0.45 21.22 -33.31
CA THR A 45 -1.61 21.08 -32.43
C THR A 45 -1.22 20.30 -31.17
N TRP A 46 -1.56 20.85 -30.01
CA TRP A 46 -1.37 20.26 -28.69
C TRP A 46 -2.75 19.91 -28.13
N GLU A 47 -2.91 18.66 -27.73
CA GLU A 47 -4.20 18.09 -27.35
C GLU A 47 -4.06 17.25 -26.10
N ASN A 48 -5.10 17.29 -25.28
CA ASN A 48 -5.21 16.52 -24.06
C ASN A 48 -6.31 15.48 -24.25
N GLN A 49 -6.01 14.22 -23.94
CA GLN A 49 -7.03 13.21 -23.78
C GLN A 49 -7.50 13.23 -22.34
N VAL A 50 -8.76 13.54 -22.15
CA VAL A 50 -9.43 13.51 -20.86
C VAL A 50 -10.50 12.43 -20.87
N CYS A 51 -10.72 11.81 -19.72
CA CYS A 51 -11.74 10.80 -19.53
C CYS A 51 -12.66 11.18 -18.39
N GLU A 52 -13.93 10.77 -18.48
CA GLU A 52 -14.88 10.87 -17.39
C GLU A 52 -14.30 10.26 -16.11
N ASN A 53 -14.51 10.93 -14.99
CA ASN A 53 -13.97 10.49 -13.72
C ASN A 53 -14.57 9.13 -13.33
N PRO A 54 -13.75 8.08 -13.13
CA PRO A 54 -14.25 6.72 -12.94
C PRO A 54 -14.74 6.48 -11.51
N VAL A 55 -14.46 7.40 -10.57
CA VAL A 55 -14.83 7.30 -9.16
C VAL A 55 -16.17 7.97 -8.90
N ASP A 56 -16.36 9.18 -9.43
CA ASP A 56 -17.60 9.96 -9.30
C ASP A 56 -17.75 10.90 -10.50
N ALA A 57 -18.83 10.75 -11.25
CA ALA A 57 -19.13 11.55 -12.44
C ALA A 57 -19.31 13.05 -12.17
N ASN A 58 -19.46 13.47 -10.90
CA ASN A 58 -19.52 14.88 -10.52
C ASN A 58 -18.14 15.50 -10.29
N LEU A 59 -17.08 14.70 -10.25
CA LEU A 59 -15.71 15.18 -10.14
C LEU A 59 -15.15 15.56 -11.52
N PRO A 60 -14.12 16.43 -11.57
CA PRO A 60 -13.48 16.80 -12.83
C PRO A 60 -12.96 15.57 -13.60
N ASP A 61 -13.03 15.68 -14.93
CA ASP A 61 -12.45 14.70 -15.84
C ASP A 61 -10.95 14.51 -15.58
N VAL A 62 -10.49 13.29 -15.84
CA VAL A 62 -9.12 12.85 -15.58
C VAL A 62 -8.29 13.01 -16.85
N LEU A 63 -7.19 13.75 -16.77
CA LEU A 63 -6.18 13.77 -17.83
C LEU A 63 -5.46 12.41 -17.91
N VAL A 64 -5.48 11.79 -19.08
CA VAL A 64 -4.88 10.47 -19.33
C VAL A 64 -3.77 10.50 -20.39
N ALA A 65 -3.72 11.51 -21.25
CA ALA A 65 -2.62 11.69 -22.20
C ALA A 65 -2.47 13.14 -22.65
N ASN A 66 -1.24 13.51 -23.01
CA ASN A 66 -0.93 14.72 -23.76
C ASN A 66 -0.37 14.33 -25.12
N ARG A 67 -0.86 14.94 -26.20
CA ARG A 67 -0.44 14.68 -27.58
C ARG A 67 0.04 15.97 -28.25
N VAL A 68 1.11 15.86 -29.02
CA VAL A 68 1.61 16.91 -29.89
C VAL A 68 1.67 16.37 -31.32
N ASN A 69 0.97 17.04 -32.23
CA ASN A 69 0.98 16.72 -33.64
C ASN A 69 1.58 17.90 -34.42
N ILE A 70 2.66 17.64 -35.16
CA ILE A 70 3.33 18.61 -36.02
C ILE A 70 3.34 18.06 -37.45
N PRO A 71 2.32 18.37 -38.25
CA PRO A 71 2.14 17.79 -39.58
C PRO A 71 3.30 18.09 -40.54
N SER A 72 3.87 19.30 -40.46
CA SER A 72 4.96 19.76 -41.34
C SER A 72 6.24 18.93 -41.24
N TYR A 73 6.48 18.31 -40.07
CA TYR A 73 7.62 17.42 -39.83
C TYR A 73 7.22 15.94 -39.76
N GLY A 74 5.94 15.61 -39.97
CA GLY A 74 5.42 14.24 -39.80
C GLY A 74 5.57 13.69 -38.38
N ILE A 75 5.68 14.56 -37.39
CA ILE A 75 5.91 14.19 -35.98
C ILE A 75 4.58 14.09 -35.28
N CYS A 76 4.32 12.95 -34.65
CA CYS A 76 3.31 12.86 -33.60
C CYS A 76 3.90 12.19 -32.37
N SER A 77 3.83 12.89 -31.24
CA SER A 77 4.28 12.40 -29.94
C SER A 77 3.11 12.36 -29.00
N ILE A 78 3.00 11.28 -28.23
CA ILE A 78 1.98 11.10 -27.22
C ILE A 78 2.65 10.68 -25.91
N ASN A 79 2.16 11.27 -24.83
CA ASN A 79 2.65 11.04 -23.50
C ASN A 79 1.50 10.56 -22.63
N TRP A 80 1.53 9.29 -22.25
CA TRP A 80 0.49 8.65 -21.44
C TRP A 80 0.70 8.90 -19.96
N LEU A 81 -0.39 9.20 -19.25
CA LEU A 81 -0.45 9.37 -17.80
C LEU A 81 -1.10 8.16 -17.14
N ASP A 82 -0.74 6.97 -17.60
CA ASP A 82 -1.24 5.70 -17.11
C ASP A 82 -0.35 5.13 -15.98
N GLY A 83 -0.89 4.17 -15.24
CA GLY A 83 -0.35 3.70 -13.96
C GLY A 83 -1.27 4.07 -12.79
N TYR A 84 -0.80 3.79 -11.58
CA TYR A 84 -1.53 4.11 -10.37
C TYR A 84 -1.65 5.63 -10.18
N ARG A 85 -2.83 6.06 -9.72
CA ARG A 85 -3.22 7.45 -9.47
C ARG A 85 -3.76 7.55 -8.06
N THR A 86 -2.97 8.14 -7.17
CA THR A 86 -3.30 8.27 -5.74
C THR A 86 -4.64 8.98 -5.54
N GLU A 87 -4.92 10.03 -6.32
CA GLU A 87 -6.16 10.79 -6.26
C GLU A 87 -7.40 10.01 -6.70
N LEU A 88 -7.22 9.00 -7.56
CA LEU A 88 -8.29 8.11 -8.01
C LEU A 88 -8.35 6.83 -7.20
N LYS A 89 -7.38 6.57 -6.32
CA LYS A 89 -7.34 5.36 -5.52
C LYS A 89 -7.38 4.11 -6.44
N GLY A 90 -6.66 4.15 -7.55
CA GLY A 90 -6.65 3.07 -8.55
C GLY A 90 -5.72 3.33 -9.72
N THR A 91 -5.71 2.41 -10.67
CA THR A 91 -4.80 2.36 -11.82
C THR A 91 -5.54 2.69 -13.10
N VAL A 92 -5.06 3.72 -13.81
CA VAL A 92 -5.44 3.97 -15.20
C VAL A 92 -4.60 3.06 -16.08
N LYS A 93 -5.23 2.22 -16.90
CA LYS A 93 -4.57 1.30 -17.83
C LYS A 93 -4.85 1.72 -19.26
N VAL A 94 -3.79 1.85 -20.05
CA VAL A 94 -3.89 2.13 -21.49
C VAL A 94 -3.48 0.88 -22.27
N GLN A 95 -4.40 0.37 -23.08
CA GLN A 95 -4.18 -0.79 -23.93
C GLN A 95 -3.98 -0.35 -25.39
N GLY A 96 -2.93 -0.88 -26.02
CA GLY A 96 -2.56 -0.58 -27.41
C GLY A 96 -1.07 -0.26 -27.56
N ASN A 97 -0.66 0.03 -28.80
CA ASN A 97 0.71 0.47 -29.07
C ASN A 97 0.89 1.93 -28.65
N LYS A 98 1.34 2.16 -27.42
CA LYS A 98 1.50 3.49 -26.80
C LYS A 98 2.37 4.49 -27.60
N ALA A 99 3.16 4.04 -28.56
CA ALA A 99 3.92 4.93 -29.46
C ALA A 99 3.06 5.57 -30.55
N ASN A 100 1.87 5.02 -30.83
CA ASN A 100 0.97 5.54 -31.86
C ASN A 100 0.05 6.62 -31.27
N CYS A 101 -0.12 7.72 -32.00
CA CYS A 101 -1.10 8.76 -31.67
C CYS A 101 -2.57 8.42 -32.01
N GLY A 102 -2.82 7.19 -32.48
CA GLY A 102 -4.15 6.68 -32.86
C GLY A 102 -5.00 6.22 -31.68
N GLY A 103 -6.10 5.51 -31.91
CA GLY A 103 -7.06 5.11 -30.87
C GLY A 103 -6.49 4.09 -29.88
N HIS A 104 -6.73 4.33 -28.59
CA HIS A 104 -6.40 3.43 -27.49
C HIS A 104 -7.61 3.21 -26.61
N ALA A 105 -7.68 2.04 -25.99
CA ALA A 105 -8.66 1.79 -24.95
C ALA A 105 -8.05 2.19 -23.61
N VAL A 106 -8.74 3.09 -22.90
CA VAL A 106 -8.38 3.49 -21.55
C VAL A 106 -9.36 2.80 -20.61
N SER A 107 -8.84 2.22 -19.54
CA SER A 107 -9.62 1.54 -18.51
C SER A 107 -9.13 1.94 -17.13
N PHE A 108 -9.99 1.79 -16.14
CA PHE A 108 -9.68 2.05 -14.75
C PHE A 108 -9.85 0.78 -13.92
N GLU A 109 -8.85 0.48 -13.09
CA GLU A 109 -8.89 -0.59 -12.12
C GLU A 109 -8.77 0.02 -10.71
N PRO A 110 -9.84 0.03 -9.90
CA PRO A 110 -9.73 0.52 -8.53
C PRO A 110 -8.77 -0.37 -7.74
N ALA A 111 -7.98 0.23 -6.85
CA ALA A 111 -7.24 -0.54 -5.87
C ALA A 111 -8.19 -0.96 -4.74
N PRO A 112 -8.15 -2.23 -4.31
CA PRO A 112 -9.07 -2.72 -3.29
C PRO A 112 -8.84 -2.02 -1.95
N ASP A 113 -9.91 -1.74 -1.22
CA ASP A 113 -9.81 -1.17 0.14
C ASP A 113 -9.20 -2.18 1.12
N THR A 114 -9.42 -3.47 0.89
CA THR A 114 -8.85 -4.56 1.68
C THR A 114 -8.41 -5.69 0.79
N ARG A 115 -7.33 -6.38 1.17
CA ARG A 115 -6.83 -7.56 0.46
C ARG A 115 -6.19 -8.54 1.43
N ILE A 116 -6.06 -9.79 1.02
CA ILE A 116 -5.35 -10.81 1.80
C ILE A 116 -4.01 -11.09 1.14
N VAL A 117 -2.92 -10.88 1.89
CA VAL A 117 -1.55 -11.20 1.46
C VAL A 117 -0.92 -12.07 2.54
N ASP A 118 -0.43 -13.25 2.15
CA ASP A 118 0.16 -14.23 3.08
C ASP A 118 -0.72 -14.57 4.29
N GLY A 119 -2.04 -14.59 4.09
CA GLY A 119 -3.02 -14.88 5.14
C GLY A 119 -3.31 -13.73 6.10
N LEU A 120 -2.71 -12.55 5.88
CA LEU A 120 -2.99 -11.33 6.65
C LEU A 120 -3.90 -10.40 5.85
N GLU A 121 -4.88 -9.83 6.53
CA GLU A 121 -5.68 -8.75 5.98
C GLU A 121 -4.85 -7.46 5.97
N GLU A 122 -4.74 -6.89 4.77
CA GLU A 122 -4.16 -5.59 4.53
C GLU A 122 -5.26 -4.60 4.20
N LYS A 123 -5.16 -3.40 4.77
CA LYS A 123 -6.12 -2.32 4.54
C LYS A 123 -5.44 -1.17 3.83
N ARG A 124 -6.01 -0.69 2.73
CA ARG A 124 -5.44 0.43 2.00
C ARG A 124 -5.50 1.69 2.86
N LEU A 125 -4.38 2.39 2.93
CA LEU A 125 -4.27 3.65 3.66
C LEU A 125 -4.80 4.82 2.81
N ASP A 126 -5.32 5.83 3.49
CA ASP A 126 -5.74 7.06 2.81
C ASP A 126 -4.53 7.97 2.60
N CYS A 127 -3.96 7.87 1.41
CA CYS A 127 -2.80 8.63 1.00
C CYS A 127 -3.18 9.77 0.07
N ARG A 128 -2.50 10.91 0.21
CA ARG A 128 -2.72 12.11 -0.60
C ARG A 128 -1.42 12.85 -0.87
N TRP A 129 -1.27 13.31 -2.11
CA TRP A 129 -0.23 14.26 -2.47
C TRP A 129 -0.62 15.65 -1.99
N ILE A 130 0.23 16.26 -1.18
CA ILE A 130 0.09 17.64 -0.71
C ILE A 130 1.13 18.49 -1.44
N ASN A 131 0.68 19.56 -2.09
CA ASN A 131 1.57 20.54 -2.69
C ASN A 131 2.22 21.38 -1.58
N GLU A 132 3.55 21.49 -1.59
CA GLU A 132 4.25 22.38 -0.66
C GLU A 132 4.49 23.76 -1.28
N SER A 133 5.22 23.80 -2.40
CA SER A 133 5.50 25.00 -3.16
C SER A 133 6.01 24.65 -4.55
N GLY A 134 5.61 25.45 -5.55
CA GLY A 134 6.00 25.23 -6.95
C GLY A 134 5.58 23.84 -7.44
N ASN A 135 6.57 23.04 -7.84
CA ASN A 135 6.38 21.70 -8.37
C ASN A 135 6.64 20.59 -7.33
N ALA A 136 6.90 20.95 -6.06
CA ALA A 136 7.25 20.00 -5.01
C ALA A 136 5.99 19.48 -4.29
N HIS A 137 5.91 18.17 -4.11
CA HIS A 137 4.79 17.48 -3.47
C HIS A 137 5.28 16.47 -2.43
N LYS A 138 4.47 16.25 -1.39
CA LYS A 138 4.65 15.23 -0.35
C LYS A 138 3.49 14.26 -0.33
N LEU A 139 3.77 12.96 -0.37
CA LEU A 139 2.78 11.92 -0.16
C LEU A 139 2.64 11.66 1.33
N MET A 140 1.51 12.08 1.88
CA MET A 140 1.15 11.84 3.28
C MET A 140 0.07 10.77 3.33
N CYS A 141 0.10 9.92 4.34
CA CYS A 141 -0.94 8.93 4.56
C CYS A 141 -1.45 9.00 5.99
N ASP A 142 -2.74 8.76 6.14
CA ASP A 142 -3.37 8.58 7.44
C ASP A 142 -3.24 7.12 7.87
N ASP A 143 -3.04 6.88 9.16
CA ASP A 143 -3.10 5.53 9.73
C ASP A 143 -4.54 4.99 9.76
N ILE A 144 -4.71 3.74 10.20
CA ILE A 144 -6.02 3.10 10.29
C ILE A 144 -6.97 3.76 11.33
N GLU A 145 -6.45 4.65 12.18
CA GLU A 145 -7.23 5.46 13.13
C GLU A 145 -7.53 6.86 12.58
N GLY A 146 -7.12 7.16 11.34
CA GLY A 146 -7.32 8.45 10.67
C GLY A 146 -6.31 9.51 11.06
N ARG A 147 -5.20 9.16 11.72
CA ARG A 147 -4.15 10.12 12.10
C ARG A 147 -3.14 10.26 10.97
N THR A 148 -2.94 11.47 10.49
CA THR A 148 -1.88 11.76 9.52
C THR A 148 -0.51 11.58 10.16
N LEU A 149 0.35 10.77 9.55
CA LEU A 149 1.75 10.70 9.96
C LEU A 149 2.44 12.04 9.71
N ASN A 150 3.32 12.46 10.61
CA ASN A 150 4.13 13.68 10.44
C ASN A 150 5.33 13.49 9.50
N MET A 151 5.39 12.39 8.76
CA MET A 151 6.49 12.05 7.86
C MET A 151 5.92 11.61 6.50
N PRO A 152 6.40 12.18 5.38
CA PRO A 152 5.96 11.75 4.06
C PRO A 152 6.51 10.36 3.72
N ILE A 153 5.67 9.52 3.10
CA ILE A 153 6.09 8.25 2.51
C ILE A 153 6.93 8.50 1.25
N ALA A 154 6.63 9.57 0.52
CA ALA A 154 7.38 9.95 -0.66
C ALA A 154 7.34 11.47 -0.90
N THR A 155 8.31 11.97 -1.65
CA THR A 155 8.33 13.32 -2.20
C THR A 155 8.48 13.25 -3.71
N LYS A 156 7.91 14.19 -4.44
CA LYS A 156 8.18 14.31 -5.88
C LYS A 156 8.29 15.75 -6.32
N ASN A 157 9.07 15.97 -7.38
CA ASN A 157 9.03 17.17 -8.18
C ASN A 157 8.33 16.88 -9.51
N GLN A 158 7.19 17.52 -9.75
CA GLN A 158 6.35 17.30 -10.93
C GLN A 158 5.68 18.62 -11.34
N ALA A 159 5.93 19.06 -12.57
CA ALA A 159 5.16 20.14 -13.18
C ALA A 159 3.72 19.68 -13.46
N ALA A 160 2.74 20.58 -13.34
CA ALA A 160 1.33 20.25 -13.57
C ALA A 160 1.14 19.58 -14.96
N GLY A 161 0.41 18.45 -14.99
CA GLY A 161 0.13 17.70 -16.22
C GLY A 161 1.31 16.95 -16.84
N SER A 162 2.50 16.96 -16.22
CA SER A 162 3.69 16.25 -16.70
C SER A 162 3.70 14.78 -16.29
N SER A 163 4.13 13.88 -17.17
CA SER A 163 4.49 12.49 -16.83
C SER A 163 5.94 12.34 -16.36
N ALA A 164 6.73 13.42 -16.43
CA ALA A 164 8.11 13.42 -15.99
C ALA A 164 8.15 13.90 -14.53
N CYS A 165 8.67 13.03 -13.66
CA CYS A 165 8.80 13.26 -12.23
C CYS A 165 10.18 12.88 -11.74
N ILE A 166 10.59 13.48 -10.63
CA ILE A 166 11.72 13.03 -9.81
C ILE A 166 11.17 12.68 -8.45
N MET A 167 11.20 11.38 -8.10
CA MET A 167 10.64 10.79 -6.89
C MET A 167 11.73 10.49 -5.86
N GLY A 168 11.51 10.90 -4.62
CA GLY A 168 12.20 10.40 -3.44
C GLY A 168 11.25 9.52 -2.62
N PHE A 169 11.53 8.22 -2.53
CA PHE A 169 10.75 7.29 -1.71
C PHE A 169 11.42 7.07 -0.36
N ASN A 170 10.65 7.19 0.72
CA ASN A 170 11.12 7.09 2.10
C ASN A 170 10.68 5.76 2.71
N ASP A 171 11.33 4.66 2.32
CA ASP A 171 10.99 3.30 2.78
C ASP A 171 10.94 3.20 4.31
N PHE A 172 11.79 3.95 5.00
CA PHE A 172 11.85 3.96 6.46
C PHE A 172 10.55 4.49 7.11
N THR A 173 9.84 5.42 6.47
CA THR A 173 8.57 5.96 6.97
C THR A 173 7.50 4.87 7.07
N LEU A 174 7.60 3.79 6.28
CA LEU A 174 6.65 2.67 6.32
C LEU A 174 6.61 1.95 7.68
N ASN A 175 7.65 2.10 8.51
CA ASN A 175 7.73 1.52 9.85
C ASN A 175 7.08 2.42 10.93
N TYR A 176 6.61 3.62 10.61
CA TYR A 176 6.04 4.55 11.60
C TYR A 176 4.55 4.34 11.89
N PHE A 177 3.96 3.27 11.39
CA PHE A 177 2.58 2.90 11.68
C PHE A 177 2.53 2.01 12.93
N ALA A 178 1.80 2.43 13.96
CA ALA A 178 1.66 1.64 15.18
C ALA A 178 0.82 0.38 14.94
N GLY A 179 1.22 -0.75 15.55
CA GLY A 179 0.49 -2.02 15.47
C GLY A 179 0.71 -2.83 14.18
N GLY A 180 1.62 -2.38 13.31
CA GLY A 180 1.89 -3.03 12.03
C GLY A 180 2.97 -2.30 11.24
N VAL A 181 2.92 -2.45 9.92
CA VAL A 181 3.74 -1.69 8.97
C VAL A 181 2.88 -1.25 7.79
N ALA A 182 3.25 -0.14 7.16
CA ALA A 182 2.78 0.12 5.81
C ALA A 182 3.61 -0.69 4.80
N VAL A 183 2.98 -1.07 3.70
CA VAL A 183 3.59 -1.84 2.61
C VAL A 183 3.19 -1.23 1.28
N VAL A 184 4.11 -1.27 0.34
CA VAL A 184 3.91 -0.96 -1.07
C VAL A 184 4.51 -2.14 -1.82
N ASP A 185 3.77 -2.71 -2.78
CA ASP A 185 4.20 -3.94 -3.46
C ASP A 185 5.50 -3.75 -4.23
N ASP A 186 5.56 -2.65 -4.99
CA ASP A 186 6.70 -2.30 -5.82
C ASP A 186 7.25 -0.95 -5.39
N LYS A 187 8.54 -0.94 -5.07
CA LYS A 187 9.26 0.31 -4.81
C LYS A 187 9.21 1.19 -6.07
N PRO A 188 8.71 2.43 -6.00
CA PRO A 188 8.65 3.30 -7.14
C PRO A 188 10.07 3.63 -7.64
N THR A 189 10.22 3.72 -8.95
CA THR A 189 11.46 4.17 -9.58
C THR A 189 11.65 5.67 -9.36
N GLN A 190 12.88 6.16 -9.53
CA GLN A 190 13.19 7.59 -9.39
C GLN A 190 12.43 8.50 -10.36
N ASN A 191 11.96 7.96 -11.49
CA ASN A 191 11.18 8.68 -12.49
C ASN A 191 9.66 8.43 -12.38
N ALA A 192 9.20 7.67 -11.39
CA ALA A 192 7.77 7.45 -11.17
C ALA A 192 7.08 8.76 -10.76
N CYS A 193 5.85 8.95 -11.23
CA CYS A 193 5.02 10.10 -10.84
C CYS A 193 4.05 9.81 -9.70
N ASP A 194 3.91 8.55 -9.33
CA ASP A 194 3.09 8.13 -8.21
C ASP A 194 3.73 6.96 -7.48
N VAL A 195 3.23 6.70 -6.28
CA VAL A 195 3.53 5.49 -5.51
C VAL A 195 2.32 4.59 -5.66
N GLY A 196 2.54 3.29 -5.86
CA GLY A 196 1.44 2.32 -5.86
C GLY A 196 0.59 2.38 -4.58
N PRO A 197 -0.55 1.68 -4.52
CA PRO A 197 -1.41 1.70 -3.36
C PRO A 197 -0.62 1.29 -2.11
N VAL A 198 -0.71 2.12 -1.07
CA VAL A 198 -0.08 1.85 0.22
C VAL A 198 -1.09 1.12 1.09
N TYR A 199 -0.71 -0.03 1.62
CA TYR A 199 -1.54 -0.80 2.54
C TYR A 199 -0.93 -0.85 3.92
N PHE A 200 -1.75 -0.91 4.95
CA PHE A 200 -1.36 -1.25 6.30
C PHE A 200 -1.53 -2.75 6.51
N ARG A 201 -0.45 -3.39 6.93
CA ARG A 201 -0.39 -4.79 7.34
C ARG A 201 -0.23 -4.83 8.86
N ALA A 202 -1.28 -5.27 9.55
CA ALA A 202 -1.23 -5.48 10.99
C ALA A 202 -0.29 -6.63 11.35
N TYR A 203 0.24 -6.63 12.56
CA TYR A 203 0.94 -7.81 13.07
C TYR A 203 -0.01 -9.02 13.14
N PRO A 204 0.46 -10.23 12.79
CA PRO A 204 -0.31 -11.45 12.97
C PRO A 204 -0.82 -11.57 14.41
N ALA A 205 -2.12 -11.70 14.61
CA ALA A 205 -2.67 -11.90 15.95
C ALA A 205 -2.16 -13.20 16.60
N LYS A 206 -1.90 -14.21 15.77
CA LYS A 206 -1.29 -15.49 16.14
C LYS A 206 -0.33 -15.94 15.05
N ARG A 207 0.75 -16.61 15.43
CA ARG A 207 1.70 -17.22 14.50
C ARG A 207 2.42 -18.42 15.11
N MET A 208 3.05 -19.23 14.27
CA MET A 208 3.93 -20.32 14.70
C MET A 208 5.38 -19.93 14.42
N VAL A 209 6.21 -19.90 15.46
CA VAL A 209 7.66 -19.63 15.36
C VAL A 209 8.40 -20.71 16.11
N ASP A 210 9.36 -21.36 15.46
CA ASP A 210 10.15 -22.45 16.03
C ASP A 210 9.32 -23.57 16.68
N GLY A 211 8.11 -23.82 16.16
CA GLY A 211 7.19 -24.83 16.66
C GLY A 211 6.30 -24.41 17.84
N PHE A 212 6.43 -23.17 18.33
CA PHE A 212 5.60 -22.62 19.40
C PHE A 212 4.53 -21.67 18.86
N GLU A 213 3.33 -21.70 19.46
CA GLU A 213 2.30 -20.68 19.20
C GLU A 213 2.68 -19.38 19.91
N GLU A 214 2.74 -18.31 19.14
CA GLU A 214 2.91 -16.94 19.63
C GLU A 214 1.61 -16.17 19.42
N THR A 215 1.13 -15.50 20.48
CA THR A 215 -0.05 -14.64 20.42
C THR A 215 0.36 -13.19 20.64
N LEU A 216 -0.10 -12.29 19.76
CA LEU A 216 0.20 -10.87 19.83
C LEU A 216 -0.38 -10.26 21.11
N LEU A 217 0.46 -9.55 21.85
CA LEU A 217 0.06 -8.85 23.05
C LEU A 217 -0.53 -7.48 22.74
N GLN A 218 -1.62 -7.15 23.42
CA GLN A 218 -2.21 -5.81 23.36
C GLN A 218 -1.55 -4.96 24.44
N CYS A 219 -0.68 -4.05 24.00
CA CYS A 219 0.10 -3.21 24.88
C CYS A 219 -0.23 -1.74 24.70
N THR A 220 -0.36 -1.01 25.81
CA THR A 220 -0.68 0.41 25.82
C THR A 220 0.29 1.16 26.70
N TRP A 221 0.72 2.34 26.25
CA TRP A 221 1.40 3.30 27.11
C TRP A 221 0.37 4.05 27.96
N ARG A 222 0.65 4.15 29.27
CA ARG A 222 -0.11 4.96 30.21
C ARG A 222 0.85 5.97 30.83
N ASP A 223 0.43 7.23 30.87
CA ASP A 223 1.22 8.27 31.50
C ASP A 223 1.24 8.04 33.02
N ALA A 224 2.43 8.22 33.61
CA ALA A 224 2.66 8.23 35.03
C ALA A 224 3.13 9.64 35.45
N ASP A 225 3.34 9.84 36.75
CA ASP A 225 3.78 11.13 37.26
C ASP A 225 5.18 11.53 36.75
N ALA A 226 5.41 12.84 36.63
CA ALA A 226 6.73 13.45 36.38
C ALA A 226 7.45 13.01 35.08
N GLY A 227 6.74 12.97 33.94
CA GLY A 227 7.36 12.70 32.64
C GLY A 227 7.80 11.24 32.46
N ALA A 228 7.19 10.35 33.25
CA ALA A 228 7.32 8.91 33.09
C ALA A 228 6.10 8.33 32.39
N ARG A 229 6.29 7.26 31.63
CA ARG A 229 5.21 6.48 31.01
C ARG A 229 5.47 5.01 31.23
N ILE A 230 4.42 4.22 31.35
CA ILE A 230 4.49 2.79 31.60
C ILE A 230 3.83 2.06 30.45
N LYS A 231 4.52 1.09 29.84
CA LYS A 231 3.95 0.20 28.83
C LYS A 231 3.47 -1.06 29.51
N SER A 232 2.16 -1.27 29.51
CA SER A 232 1.54 -2.48 30.04
C SER A 232 0.96 -3.31 28.91
N CYS A 233 1.14 -4.62 28.97
CA CYS A 233 0.55 -5.59 28.06
C CYS A 233 -0.50 -6.44 28.77
N SER A 234 -1.64 -6.66 28.12
CA SER A 234 -2.73 -7.48 28.63
C SER A 234 -2.70 -8.89 28.04
N ASN A 235 -3.35 -9.83 28.74
CA ASN A 235 -3.53 -11.23 28.35
C ASN A 235 -2.22 -12.03 28.24
N VAL A 236 -1.24 -11.75 29.12
CA VAL A 236 0.03 -12.48 29.17
C VAL A 236 -0.15 -13.83 29.88
N GLY A 237 -0.17 -14.94 29.14
CA GLY A 237 -0.35 -16.30 29.65
C GLY A 237 -1.78 -16.66 30.11
N ALA A 238 -2.53 -15.69 30.61
CA ALA A 238 -3.92 -15.85 31.03
C ALA A 238 -4.76 -14.60 30.71
N SER A 239 -6.07 -14.81 30.49
CA SER A 239 -7.02 -13.71 30.26
C SER A 239 -6.97 -12.71 31.42
N ASN A 240 -6.95 -11.42 31.10
CA ASN A 240 -6.90 -10.29 32.03
C ASN A 240 -5.63 -10.19 32.88
N LYS A 241 -4.59 -11.00 32.65
CA LYS A 241 -3.29 -10.80 33.28
C LYS A 241 -2.57 -9.65 32.58
N GLU A 242 -2.42 -8.54 33.29
CA GLU A 242 -1.67 -7.36 32.85
C GLU A 242 -0.26 -7.38 33.44
N VAL A 243 0.75 -7.10 32.62
CA VAL A 243 2.15 -6.99 33.06
C VAL A 243 2.80 -5.75 32.48
N THR A 244 3.64 -5.10 33.27
CA THR A 244 4.43 -3.96 32.83
C THR A 244 5.69 -4.44 32.12
N VAL A 245 5.82 -4.13 30.84
CA VAL A 245 6.93 -4.60 29.98
C VAL A 245 8.00 -3.54 29.73
N ALA A 246 7.68 -2.27 29.91
CA ALA A 246 8.65 -1.18 29.78
C ALA A 246 8.24 0.05 30.59
N ILE A 247 9.23 0.88 30.92
CA ILE A 247 9.04 2.20 31.52
C ILE A 247 9.84 3.19 30.68
N GLU A 248 9.25 4.34 30.37
CA GLU A 248 9.94 5.49 29.79
C GLU A 248 10.07 6.55 30.87
N VAL A 249 11.27 7.11 31.05
CA VAL A 249 11.52 8.23 31.97
C VAL A 249 12.33 9.28 31.23
N ASN A 250 11.84 10.53 31.17
CA ASN A 250 12.49 11.62 30.45
C ASN A 250 12.84 11.27 28.99
N GLY A 251 11.95 10.55 28.30
CA GLY A 251 12.13 10.11 26.91
C GLY A 251 13.10 8.95 26.71
N LYS A 252 13.62 8.34 27.78
CA LYS A 252 14.46 7.14 27.71
C LYS A 252 13.67 5.90 28.11
N GLN A 253 13.52 4.96 27.18
CA GLN A 253 12.86 3.68 27.42
C GLN A 253 13.80 2.67 28.10
N HIS A 254 13.27 1.98 29.10
CA HIS A 254 13.87 0.86 29.79
C HIS A 254 12.96 -0.38 29.63
N SER A 255 13.49 -1.44 29.02
CA SER A 255 12.76 -2.72 28.91
C SER A 255 12.77 -3.45 30.26
N LEU A 256 11.64 -4.07 30.59
CA LEU A 256 11.46 -4.94 31.75
C LEU A 256 11.12 -6.38 31.34
N ILE A 257 11.19 -6.70 30.04
CA ILE A 257 10.80 -8.01 29.49
C ILE A 257 11.53 -9.16 30.18
N ASP A 258 12.86 -9.07 30.35
CA ASP A 258 13.64 -10.12 31.02
C ASP A 258 13.17 -10.34 32.47
N ALA A 259 12.87 -9.26 33.20
CA ALA A 259 12.39 -9.34 34.56
C ALA A 259 10.98 -9.97 34.64
N VAL A 260 10.11 -9.67 33.67
CA VAL A 260 8.78 -10.28 33.56
C VAL A 260 8.89 -11.75 33.18
N ASN A 261 9.74 -12.10 32.22
CA ASN A 261 9.95 -13.48 31.78
C ASN A 261 10.42 -14.40 32.91
N ASN A 262 11.28 -13.90 33.80
CA ASN A 262 11.70 -14.64 35.00
C ASN A 262 10.55 -14.94 35.99
N GLN A 263 9.41 -14.27 35.86
CA GLN A 263 8.22 -14.47 36.69
C GLN A 263 7.11 -15.27 35.99
N LEU A 264 7.27 -15.54 34.68
CA LEU A 264 6.34 -16.34 33.91
C LEU A 264 6.70 -17.82 34.07
N SER A 265 5.71 -18.65 34.41
CA SER A 265 5.91 -20.08 34.64
C SER A 265 5.60 -20.95 33.42
N ASP A 266 4.85 -20.42 32.45
CA ASP A 266 4.24 -21.17 31.34
C ASP A 266 4.53 -20.55 29.97
N GLY A 267 5.52 -19.66 29.88
CA GLY A 267 5.88 -19.01 28.63
C GLY A 267 6.84 -17.84 28.81
N GLU A 268 7.03 -17.09 27.72
CA GLU A 268 7.86 -15.88 27.68
C GLU A 268 7.20 -14.80 26.81
N ILE A 269 7.57 -13.55 27.06
CA ILE A 269 7.31 -12.43 26.18
C ILE A 269 8.49 -12.29 25.22
N VAL A 270 8.20 -12.28 23.92
CA VAL A 270 9.17 -12.11 22.84
C VAL A 270 8.94 -10.76 22.18
N GLU A 271 9.99 -9.93 22.11
CA GLU A 271 9.99 -8.72 21.30
C GLU A 271 10.54 -9.02 19.91
N ASP A 272 9.73 -8.75 18.88
CA ASP A 272 10.10 -8.99 17.50
C ASP A 272 10.32 -7.67 16.74
N ASN A 273 11.59 -7.31 16.61
CA ASN A 273 12.06 -6.14 15.87
C ASN A 273 12.16 -6.38 14.35
N THR A 274 12.00 -7.63 13.88
CA THR A 274 12.11 -7.95 12.45
C THR A 274 10.89 -7.53 11.65
N LEU A 275 9.72 -7.49 12.30
CA LEU A 275 8.47 -7.02 11.69
C LEU A 275 8.44 -5.49 11.56
N ASN A 276 8.89 -4.79 12.61
CA ASN A 276 8.97 -3.33 12.62
C ASN A 276 10.02 -2.90 13.66
N PRO A 277 11.12 -2.25 13.25
CA PRO A 277 12.18 -1.84 14.17
C PRO A 277 11.83 -0.59 15.01
N ILE A 278 10.77 0.15 14.65
CA ILE A 278 10.35 1.38 15.35
C ILE A 278 9.27 1.08 16.40
N TYR A 279 8.30 0.25 16.05
CA TYR A 279 7.21 -0.16 16.94
C TYR A 279 7.13 -1.69 17.05
N PRO A 280 8.13 -2.34 17.68
CA PRO A 280 8.21 -3.79 17.65
C PRO A 280 7.00 -4.46 18.27
N ALA A 281 6.64 -5.59 17.67
CA ALA A 281 5.55 -6.43 18.13
C ALA A 281 6.00 -7.17 19.39
N LEU A 282 5.11 -7.24 20.38
CA LEU A 282 5.32 -8.06 21.57
C LEU A 282 4.39 -9.26 21.49
N TYR A 283 4.95 -10.46 21.57
CA TYR A 283 4.20 -11.71 21.56
C TYR A 283 4.36 -12.42 22.89
N PHE A 284 3.33 -13.16 23.31
CA PHE A 284 3.49 -14.19 24.32
C PHE A 284 3.66 -15.53 23.64
N ARG A 285 4.77 -16.20 23.92
CA ARG A 285 5.09 -17.55 23.49
C ARG A 285 4.81 -18.51 24.64
N LYS A 286 3.94 -19.48 24.40
CA LYS A 286 3.61 -20.51 25.39
C LYS A 286 4.53 -21.73 25.24
N TYR A 287 4.99 -22.30 26.35
CA TYR A 287 5.76 -23.54 26.38
C TYR A 287 4.89 -24.80 26.54
#